data_AF-A0A3C0NU15-F1
#
_entry.id   AF-A0A3C0NU15-F1
#
_cell.length_a   1.000
_cell.length_b   1.000
_cell.length_c   1.000
_cell.angle_alpha   90.00
_cell.angle_beta   90.00
_cell.angle_gamma   90.00
#
_symmetry.space_group_name_H-M   'P 1'
#
loop_
_entity.id
_entity.type
_entity.pdbx_description
1 polymer ?
#
loop_
_entity_poly.entity_id
_entity_poly.type
_entity_poly.pdbx_seq_one_letter_code
_entity_poly.pdbx_strand_id
1 'polypeptide(L)'
;LAAEGSFKGLYCVGEDIAQSDPDTQHVTHALESMECVIVQDLFLNETAMYAHVFFPGASFLEKSGTFTNAERRISPVRRVMSPKNGMEDWEITTKFSKALGYEMNYTHASEIMDEIAALTPTFKGVSFEKLDELGSIQWPCNDEAPEGTPTMHIDAFVRGKGKFFVTQYVPTTEKVNAKYPLILTTGRILSQYNVGAQTRRTHNVVWHQEDVIEIHPHDAEERGIQEGDWVGIT
;
A
#
# COMPACT_ATOMS: atom_id res chain seq x y z
N LEU A 1 1.20 -17.04 14.47
CA LEU A 1 2.60 -17.14 14.00
C LEU A 1 3.56 -16.27 14.81
N ALA A 2 3.47 -14.93 14.75
CA ALA A 2 4.38 -14.06 15.53
C ALA A 2 4.15 -14.19 17.05
N ALA A 3 2.90 -14.04 17.51
CA ALA A 3 2.51 -14.26 18.90
C ALA A 3 2.73 -15.71 19.40
N GLU A 4 2.80 -16.67 18.47
CA GLU A 4 3.09 -18.08 18.76
C GLU A 4 4.61 -18.37 18.74
N GLY A 5 5.44 -17.37 18.44
CA GLY A 5 6.89 -17.46 18.41
C GLY A 5 7.47 -18.16 17.19
N SER A 6 6.69 -18.52 16.17
CA SER A 6 7.20 -19.17 14.95
C SER A 6 7.65 -18.17 13.88
N PHE A 7 7.30 -16.89 14.02
CA PHE A 7 7.66 -15.81 13.11
C PHE A 7 8.43 -14.73 13.89
N LYS A 8 9.69 -14.52 13.53
CA LYS A 8 10.66 -13.79 14.36
C LYS A 8 11.16 -12.49 13.78
N GLY A 9 11.17 -12.38 12.45
CA GLY A 9 11.76 -11.27 11.72
C GLY A 9 10.78 -10.68 10.72
N LEU A 10 10.69 -9.35 10.69
CA LEU A 10 9.91 -8.61 9.71
C LEU A 10 10.77 -7.49 9.11
N TYR A 11 10.73 -7.35 7.78
CA TYR A 11 11.22 -6.17 7.08
C TYR A 11 10.04 -5.48 6.40
N CYS A 12 9.51 -4.45 7.07
CA CYS A 12 8.35 -3.66 6.65
C CYS A 12 8.83 -2.46 5.84
N VAL A 13 8.35 -2.33 4.59
CA VAL A 13 8.81 -1.28 3.66
C VAL A 13 7.62 -0.44 3.21
N GLY A 14 7.61 0.83 3.61
CA GLY A 14 6.62 1.83 3.16
C GLY A 14 5.18 1.57 3.61
N GLU A 15 5.00 0.88 4.74
CA GLU A 15 3.68 0.50 5.26
C GLU A 15 3.58 0.76 6.77
N ASP A 16 2.37 1.09 7.23
CA ASP A 16 2.06 1.37 8.64
C ASP A 16 1.00 0.40 9.18
N ILE A 17 1.37 -0.86 9.26
CA ILE A 17 0.50 -1.96 9.70
C ILE A 17 -0.08 -1.76 11.11
N ALA A 18 0.62 -1.08 12.01
CA ALA A 18 0.10 -0.81 13.36
C ALA A 18 -1.15 0.08 13.34
N GLN A 19 -1.29 0.96 12.35
CA GLN A 19 -2.43 1.87 12.22
C GLN A 19 -3.44 1.42 11.15
N SER A 20 -2.99 0.80 10.05
CA SER A 20 -3.84 0.47 8.91
C SER A 20 -4.57 -0.87 9.03
N ASP A 21 -4.02 -1.81 9.80
CA ASP A 21 -4.53 -3.17 9.84
C ASP A 21 -5.61 -3.35 10.92
N PRO A 22 -6.58 -4.26 10.70
CA PRO A 22 -7.64 -4.51 11.66
C PRO A 22 -7.11 -5.19 12.93
N ASP A 23 -7.86 -5.04 14.03
CA ASP A 23 -7.50 -5.58 15.35
C ASP A 23 -6.11 -5.10 15.81
N THR A 24 -6.02 -3.79 16.05
CA THR A 24 -4.78 -3.13 16.46
C THR A 24 -4.14 -3.81 17.67
N GLN A 25 -4.92 -4.31 18.64
CA GLN A 25 -4.38 -5.00 19.81
C GLN A 25 -3.66 -6.30 19.43
N HIS A 26 -4.22 -7.06 18.50
CA HIS A 26 -3.57 -8.25 17.98
C HIS A 26 -2.30 -7.91 17.20
N VAL A 27 -2.36 -6.90 16.33
CA VAL A 27 -1.23 -6.49 15.50
C VAL A 27 -0.06 -5.96 16.34
N THR A 28 -0.33 -5.08 17.32
CA THR A 28 0.73 -4.54 18.18
C THR A 28 1.33 -5.63 19.05
N HIS A 29 0.51 -6.54 19.61
CA HIS A 29 1.03 -7.69 20.35
C HIS A 29 1.93 -8.59 19.48
N ALA A 30 1.55 -8.79 18.21
CA ALA A 30 2.36 -9.55 17.26
C ALA A 30 3.70 -8.87 16.99
N LEU A 31 3.72 -7.55 16.78
CA LEU A 31 4.93 -6.76 16.57
C LEU A 31 5.86 -6.76 17.79
N GLU A 32 5.31 -6.59 19.00
CA GLU A 32 6.04 -6.68 20.26
C GLU A 32 6.67 -8.06 20.49
N SER A 33 6.05 -9.12 19.96
CA SER A 33 6.52 -10.50 20.13
C SER A 33 7.65 -10.89 19.16
N MET A 34 7.95 -10.06 18.16
CA MET A 34 9.01 -10.33 17.18
C MET A 34 10.40 -10.01 17.73
N GLU A 35 11.41 -10.78 17.30
CA GLU A 35 12.81 -10.58 17.72
C GLU A 35 13.51 -9.50 16.89
N CYS A 36 13.05 -9.26 15.67
CA CYS A 36 13.60 -8.22 14.81
C CYS A 36 12.51 -7.63 13.91
N VAL A 37 12.27 -6.34 14.06
CA VAL A 37 11.37 -5.58 13.19
C VAL A 37 12.19 -4.45 12.57
N ILE A 38 12.37 -4.53 11.26
CA ILE A 38 13.05 -3.51 10.45
C ILE A 38 11.95 -2.72 9.74
N VAL A 39 11.95 -1.41 9.89
CA VAL A 39 11.05 -0.51 9.16
C VAL A 39 11.85 0.34 8.20
N GLN A 40 11.42 0.41 6.94
CA GLN A 40 11.91 1.37 5.97
C GLN A 40 10.80 2.32 5.55
N ASP A 41 10.88 3.57 5.99
CA ASP A 41 9.89 4.61 5.67
C ASP A 41 10.54 6.01 5.68
N LEU A 42 9.80 7.00 5.21
CA LEU A 42 10.14 8.42 5.23
C LEU A 42 10.04 9.03 6.63
N PHE A 43 9.07 8.57 7.41
CA PHE A 43 8.73 9.15 8.70
C PHE A 43 8.66 8.06 9.77
N LEU A 44 8.89 8.46 11.02
CA LEU A 44 8.46 7.64 12.15
C LEU A 44 6.93 7.58 12.13
N ASN A 45 6.41 6.37 11.95
CA ASN A 45 5.00 6.01 11.88
C ASN A 45 4.63 5.13 13.10
N GLU A 46 3.38 4.71 13.24
CA GLU A 46 2.95 3.94 14.42
C GLU A 46 3.64 2.56 14.47
N THR A 47 3.91 1.96 13.31
CA THR A 47 4.66 0.71 13.19
C THR A 47 6.11 0.87 13.66
N ALA A 48 6.74 2.01 13.40
CA ALA A 48 8.12 2.30 13.79
C ALA A 48 8.33 2.33 15.31
N MET A 49 7.26 2.50 16.09
CA MET A 49 7.31 2.42 17.56
C MET A 49 7.70 1.03 18.07
N TYR A 50 7.48 -0.01 17.25
CA TYR A 50 7.84 -1.40 17.53
C TYR A 50 9.11 -1.84 16.79
N ALA A 51 9.72 -0.94 16.02
CA ALA A 51 10.89 -1.26 15.21
C ALA A 51 12.17 -1.36 16.07
N HIS A 52 12.98 -2.35 15.74
CA HIS A 52 14.33 -2.51 16.28
C HIS A 52 15.37 -1.77 15.42
N VAL A 53 15.07 -1.63 14.12
CA VAL A 53 15.92 -0.96 13.13
C VAL A 53 15.06 -0.09 12.24
N PHE A 54 15.54 1.11 11.91
CA PHE A 54 14.87 2.03 11.00
C PHE A 54 15.80 2.42 9.85
N PHE A 55 15.36 2.20 8.61
CA PHE A 55 16.04 2.65 7.41
C PHE A 55 15.27 3.85 6.81
N PRO A 56 15.89 5.05 6.71
CA PRO A 56 15.22 6.18 6.09
C PRO A 56 15.04 5.92 4.59
N GLY A 57 13.81 5.96 4.10
CA GLY A 57 13.48 5.81 2.67
C GLY A 57 13.64 7.12 1.87
N ALA A 58 13.32 7.03 0.57
CA ALA A 58 13.24 8.18 -0.32
C ALA A 58 11.78 8.49 -0.74
N SER A 59 11.47 9.71 -1.13
CA SER A 59 10.15 10.11 -1.64
C SER A 59 10.05 9.87 -3.15
N PHE A 60 8.84 9.95 -3.73
CA PHE A 60 8.67 9.78 -5.17
C PHE A 60 9.43 10.83 -6.01
N LEU A 61 9.71 12.01 -5.45
CA LEU A 61 10.50 13.07 -6.11
C LEU A 61 12.00 12.74 -6.17
N GLU A 62 12.44 11.83 -5.32
CA GLU A 62 13.83 11.44 -5.14
C GLU A 62 14.17 10.11 -5.82
N LYS A 63 13.15 9.41 -6.37
CA LYS A 63 13.28 8.09 -6.98
C LYS A 63 13.20 8.12 -8.50
N SER A 64 13.84 7.15 -9.12
CA SER A 64 13.62 6.78 -10.52
C SER A 64 12.95 5.41 -10.58
N GLY A 65 11.91 5.27 -11.40
CA GLY A 65 11.14 4.03 -11.42
C GLY A 65 9.90 4.10 -12.29
N THR A 66 8.91 3.30 -11.93
CA THR A 66 7.58 3.29 -12.55
C THR A 66 6.50 3.05 -11.51
N PHE A 67 5.31 3.62 -11.70
CA PHE A 67 4.10 3.20 -11.02
C PHE A 67 3.14 2.50 -11.97
N THR A 68 2.49 1.45 -11.47
CA THR A 68 1.38 0.79 -12.19
C THR A 68 0.06 1.17 -11.52
N ASN A 69 -0.86 1.75 -12.28
CA ASN A 69 -2.14 2.24 -11.74
C ASN A 69 -3.30 1.22 -11.92
N ALA A 70 -4.51 1.62 -11.52
CA ALA A 70 -5.72 0.78 -11.54
C ALA A 70 -6.13 0.28 -12.92
N GLU A 71 -5.79 1.00 -14.00
CA GLU A 71 -6.07 0.57 -15.37
C GLU A 71 -4.89 -0.19 -16.00
N ARG A 72 -3.97 -0.71 -15.18
CA ARG A 72 -2.75 -1.43 -15.59
C ARG A 72 -1.73 -0.56 -16.32
N ARG A 73 -1.85 0.76 -16.27
CA ARG A 73 -0.91 1.68 -16.92
C ARG A 73 0.35 1.81 -16.08
N ILE A 74 1.47 1.48 -16.71
CA ILE A 74 2.83 1.74 -16.26
C ILE A 74 3.20 3.16 -16.70
N SER A 75 3.47 4.02 -15.72
CA SER A 75 3.90 5.40 -15.93
C SER A 75 5.28 5.61 -15.32
N PRO A 76 6.18 6.35 -16.00
CA PRO A 76 7.51 6.63 -15.47
C PRO A 76 7.45 7.55 -14.24
N VAL A 77 8.29 7.24 -13.26
CA VAL A 77 8.66 8.13 -12.15
C VAL A 77 10.07 8.61 -12.42
N ARG A 78 10.27 9.92 -12.39
CA ARG A 78 11.54 10.57 -12.73
C ARG A 78 12.06 11.32 -11.53
N ARG A 79 13.31 11.06 -11.17
CA ARG A 79 13.99 11.74 -10.08
C ARG A 79 14.19 13.22 -10.43
N VAL A 80 13.67 14.10 -9.58
CA VAL A 80 13.81 15.56 -9.69
C VAL A 80 14.59 16.17 -8.52
N MET A 81 14.77 15.40 -7.44
CA MET A 81 15.58 15.76 -6.29
C MET A 81 16.56 14.64 -5.97
N SER A 82 17.71 14.97 -5.36
CA SER A 82 18.61 13.95 -4.83
C SER A 82 18.06 13.42 -3.49
N PRO A 83 18.05 12.09 -3.26
CA PRO A 83 17.60 11.51 -1.99
C PRO A 83 18.32 12.12 -0.79
N LYS A 84 17.59 12.64 0.19
CA LYS A 84 18.20 13.25 1.39
C LYS A 84 18.92 12.25 2.28
N ASN A 85 18.47 11.01 2.30
CA ASN A 85 19.14 9.87 2.93
C ASN A 85 20.35 9.36 2.11
N GLY A 86 20.57 9.89 0.91
CA GLY A 86 21.64 9.50 -0.01
C GLY A 86 21.40 8.24 -0.82
N MET A 87 20.23 7.58 -0.68
CA MET A 87 19.92 6.32 -1.37
C MET A 87 18.43 6.23 -1.74
N GLU A 88 18.11 5.71 -2.91
CA GLU A 88 16.77 5.24 -3.26
C GLU A 88 16.44 3.93 -2.51
N ASP A 89 15.15 3.59 -2.41
CA ASP A 89 14.73 2.43 -1.61
C ASP A 89 15.30 1.09 -2.10
N TRP A 90 15.45 0.94 -3.41
CA TRP A 90 16.04 -0.26 -4.00
C TRP A 90 17.54 -0.36 -3.68
N GLU A 91 18.26 0.76 -3.55
CA GLU A 91 19.68 0.77 -3.15
C GLU A 91 19.86 0.34 -1.69
N ILE A 92 18.91 0.70 -0.81
CA ILE A 92 18.89 0.22 0.57
C ILE A 92 18.68 -1.30 0.58
N THR A 93 17.73 -1.78 -0.21
CA THR A 93 17.40 -3.21 -0.32
C THR A 93 18.58 -4.02 -0.86
N THR A 94 19.27 -3.55 -1.90
CA THR A 94 20.44 -4.25 -2.47
C THR A 94 21.61 -4.27 -1.49
N LYS A 95 21.85 -3.19 -0.75
CA LYS A 95 22.87 -3.16 0.31
C LYS A 95 22.54 -4.09 1.46
N PHE A 96 21.27 -4.15 1.87
CA PHE A 96 20.82 -5.06 2.90
C PHE A 96 20.99 -6.51 2.46
N SER A 97 20.57 -6.86 1.24
CA SER A 97 20.80 -8.17 0.62
C SER A 97 22.28 -8.54 0.61
N LYS A 98 23.16 -7.61 0.20
CA LYS A 98 24.61 -7.83 0.16
C LYS A 98 25.17 -8.09 1.56
N ALA A 99 24.70 -7.37 2.58
CA ALA A 99 25.10 -7.60 3.97
C ALA A 99 24.66 -8.98 4.50
N LEU A 100 23.57 -9.54 3.97
CA LEU A 100 23.10 -10.90 4.25
C LEU A 100 23.82 -11.98 3.43
N GLY A 101 24.73 -11.60 2.52
CA GLY A 101 25.55 -12.53 1.73
C GLY A 101 25.03 -12.80 0.32
N TYR A 102 23.99 -12.09 -0.15
CA TYR A 102 23.52 -12.19 -1.53
C TYR A 102 23.74 -10.87 -2.28
N GLU A 103 24.67 -10.86 -3.23
CA GLU A 103 25.03 -9.67 -3.98
C GLU A 103 24.07 -9.43 -5.16
N MET A 104 23.44 -8.25 -5.18
CA MET A 104 22.62 -7.74 -6.27
C MET A 104 23.34 -6.54 -6.89
N ASN A 105 23.64 -6.62 -8.19
CA ASN A 105 24.44 -5.62 -8.90
C ASN A 105 23.55 -4.81 -9.85
N TYR A 106 22.89 -3.80 -9.33
CA TYR A 106 22.15 -2.81 -10.13
C TYR A 106 22.74 -1.42 -9.95
N THR A 107 22.83 -0.67 -11.03
CA THR A 107 23.28 0.72 -11.07
C THR A 107 22.13 1.69 -11.34
N HIS A 108 21.01 1.20 -11.88
CA HIS A 108 19.82 2.00 -12.18
C HIS A 108 18.55 1.14 -12.19
N ALA A 109 17.40 1.74 -11.87
CA ALA A 109 16.11 1.05 -11.84
C ALA A 109 15.66 0.45 -13.19
N SER A 110 16.23 0.91 -14.30
CA SER A 110 15.99 0.31 -15.63
C SER A 110 16.51 -1.11 -15.72
N GLU A 111 17.66 -1.43 -15.11
CA GLU A 111 18.22 -2.79 -15.12
C GLU A 111 17.31 -3.76 -14.36
N ILE A 112 16.67 -3.28 -13.27
CA ILE A 112 15.67 -4.04 -12.52
C ILE A 112 14.42 -4.29 -13.38
N MET A 113 13.97 -3.27 -14.14
CA MET A 113 12.85 -3.44 -15.07
C MET A 113 13.20 -4.42 -16.20
N ASP A 114 14.41 -4.36 -16.74
CA ASP A 114 14.87 -5.27 -17.79
C ASP A 114 14.90 -6.72 -17.29
N GLU A 115 15.32 -6.94 -16.03
CA GLU A 115 15.25 -8.26 -15.39
C GLU A 115 13.80 -8.72 -15.19
N ILE A 116 12.90 -7.84 -14.73
CA ILE A 116 11.46 -8.14 -14.62
C ILE A 116 10.90 -8.55 -15.99
N ALA A 117 11.21 -7.79 -17.05
CA ALA A 117 10.74 -8.05 -18.40
C ALA A 117 11.28 -9.38 -18.96
N ALA A 118 12.54 -9.74 -18.64
CA ALA A 118 13.12 -11.01 -19.03
C ALA A 118 12.46 -12.22 -18.33
N LEU A 119 12.00 -12.05 -17.08
CA LEU A 119 11.41 -13.11 -16.27
C LEU A 119 9.88 -13.21 -16.40
N THR A 120 9.22 -12.13 -16.81
CA THR A 120 7.75 -12.01 -16.78
C THR A 120 7.18 -11.80 -18.19
N PRO A 121 6.55 -12.83 -18.81
CA PRO A 121 6.10 -12.75 -20.20
C PRO A 121 5.17 -11.58 -20.55
N THR A 122 4.33 -11.13 -19.60
CA THR A 122 3.41 -10.00 -19.80
C THR A 122 4.08 -8.63 -19.74
N PHE A 123 5.34 -8.58 -19.30
CA PHE A 123 6.17 -7.36 -19.23
C PHE A 123 7.30 -7.38 -20.26
N LYS A 124 7.44 -8.45 -21.06
CA LYS A 124 8.55 -8.64 -22.01
C LYS A 124 8.83 -7.44 -22.90
N GLY A 125 7.79 -6.71 -23.31
CA GLY A 125 7.88 -5.53 -24.16
C GLY A 125 8.04 -4.21 -23.42
N VAL A 126 8.24 -4.20 -22.09
CA VAL A 126 8.37 -3.00 -21.27
C VAL A 126 9.84 -2.67 -21.07
N SER A 127 10.22 -1.43 -21.37
CA SER A 127 11.54 -0.87 -21.06
C SER A 127 11.39 0.61 -20.72
N PHE A 128 12.41 1.20 -20.07
CA PHE A 128 12.42 2.63 -19.79
C PHE A 128 12.42 3.47 -21.08
N GLU A 129 13.20 3.06 -22.08
CA GLU A 129 13.24 3.69 -23.41
C GLU A 129 11.84 3.76 -24.03
N LYS A 130 11.11 2.65 -24.01
CA LYS A 130 9.76 2.60 -24.56
C LYS A 130 8.76 3.44 -23.78
N LEU A 131 8.94 3.55 -22.46
CA LEU A 131 8.14 4.47 -21.64
C LEU A 131 8.45 5.93 -21.95
N ASP A 132 9.69 6.27 -22.29
CA ASP A 132 10.06 7.63 -22.74
C ASP A 132 9.48 7.95 -24.13
N GLU A 133 9.43 6.97 -25.04
CA GLU A 133 8.85 7.14 -26.38
C GLU A 133 7.32 7.23 -26.36
N LEU A 134 6.65 6.31 -25.64
CA LEU A 134 5.19 6.20 -25.63
C LEU A 134 4.52 7.00 -24.49
N GLY A 135 5.31 7.51 -23.54
CA GLY A 135 4.86 8.19 -22.32
C GLY A 135 4.31 7.25 -21.25
N SER A 136 3.54 6.22 -21.64
CA SER A 136 3.02 5.19 -20.73
C SER A 136 2.56 3.95 -21.48
N ILE A 137 2.48 2.81 -20.80
CA ILE A 137 2.12 1.53 -21.42
C ILE A 137 1.11 0.81 -20.53
N GLN A 138 0.02 0.24 -21.09
CA GLN A 138 -0.81 -0.70 -20.32
C GLN A 138 -0.26 -2.11 -20.43
N TRP A 139 0.06 -2.76 -19.30
CA TRP A 139 0.40 -4.18 -19.32
C TRP A 139 -0.88 -5.04 -19.46
N PRO A 140 -0.83 -6.18 -20.18
CA PRO A 140 0.33 -6.81 -20.83
C PRO A 140 0.92 -6.02 -22.01
N CYS A 141 2.25 -6.06 -22.15
CA CYS A 141 3.02 -5.53 -23.28
C CYS A 141 4.08 -6.56 -23.68
N ASN A 142 3.96 -7.12 -24.89
CA ASN A 142 4.79 -8.21 -25.41
C ASN A 142 4.82 -8.18 -26.95
N ASP A 143 5.36 -9.21 -27.59
CA ASP A 143 5.48 -9.26 -29.06
C ASP A 143 4.13 -9.21 -29.79
N GLU A 144 3.05 -9.70 -29.16
CA GLU A 144 1.69 -9.71 -29.72
C GLU A 144 0.95 -8.39 -29.48
N ALA A 145 1.30 -7.67 -28.40
CA ALA A 145 0.76 -6.37 -28.02
C ALA A 145 1.90 -5.37 -27.77
N PRO A 146 2.63 -4.94 -28.82
CA PRO A 146 3.84 -4.14 -28.66
C PRO A 146 3.57 -2.74 -28.10
N GLU A 147 2.39 -2.16 -28.31
CA GLU A 147 2.01 -0.86 -27.72
C GLU A 147 1.29 -1.00 -26.37
N GLY A 148 1.25 -2.22 -25.82
CA GLY A 148 0.47 -2.58 -24.64
C GLY A 148 -0.97 -3.00 -24.96
N THR A 149 -1.74 -3.27 -23.91
CA THR A 149 -3.12 -3.79 -24.02
C THR A 149 -4.13 -2.84 -23.35
N PRO A 150 -4.70 -1.86 -24.09
CA PRO A 150 -5.62 -0.86 -23.54
C PRO A 150 -6.92 -1.43 -22.96
N THR A 151 -7.40 -2.55 -23.51
CA THR A 151 -8.65 -3.18 -23.10
C THR A 151 -8.48 -4.69 -23.08
N MET A 152 -8.85 -5.32 -21.97
CA MET A 152 -8.77 -6.77 -21.81
C MET A 152 -9.99 -7.45 -22.41
N HIS A 153 -9.82 -8.69 -22.85
CA HIS A 153 -10.91 -9.57 -23.30
C HIS A 153 -11.71 -9.07 -24.51
N ILE A 154 -11.05 -8.33 -25.42
CA ILE A 154 -11.67 -7.85 -26.67
C ILE A 154 -12.19 -9.03 -27.51
N ASP A 155 -11.33 -10.03 -27.77
CA ASP A 155 -11.69 -11.18 -28.61
C ASP A 155 -12.17 -12.38 -27.79
N ALA A 156 -11.46 -12.72 -26.72
CA ALA A 156 -11.75 -13.85 -25.87
C ALA A 156 -11.32 -13.61 -24.43
N PHE A 157 -11.95 -14.35 -23.50
CA PHE A 157 -11.47 -14.40 -22.13
C PHE A 157 -10.09 -15.06 -22.09
N VAL A 158 -9.22 -14.61 -21.18
CA VAL A 158 -7.87 -15.20 -21.01
C VAL A 158 -7.95 -16.71 -20.71
N ARG A 159 -9.03 -17.16 -20.05
CA ARG A 159 -9.31 -18.58 -19.77
C ARG A 159 -10.03 -19.33 -20.91
N GLY A 160 -10.18 -18.73 -22.08
CA GLY A 160 -11.01 -19.22 -23.20
C GLY A 160 -12.46 -18.74 -23.13
N LYS A 161 -13.28 -19.32 -22.26
CA LYS A 161 -14.71 -18.95 -22.12
C LYS A 161 -15.02 -18.31 -20.77
N GLY A 162 -15.98 -17.39 -20.75
CA GLY A 162 -16.53 -16.85 -19.50
C GLY A 162 -17.05 -17.98 -18.61
N LYS A 163 -16.86 -17.86 -17.30
CA LYS A 163 -17.37 -18.81 -16.31
C LYS A 163 -18.49 -18.17 -15.52
N PHE A 164 -19.71 -18.69 -15.69
CA PHE A 164 -20.86 -18.25 -14.90
C PHE A 164 -20.80 -18.84 -13.50
N PHE A 165 -21.07 -17.99 -12.51
CA PHE A 165 -21.26 -18.39 -11.13
C PHE A 165 -22.57 -17.78 -10.63
N VAL A 166 -23.39 -18.60 -10.01
CA VAL A 166 -24.53 -18.13 -9.22
C VAL A 166 -24.10 -18.20 -7.78
N THR A 167 -23.77 -17.05 -7.20
CA THR A 167 -23.42 -16.94 -5.79
C THR A 167 -24.70 -16.73 -4.98
N GLN A 168 -24.81 -17.44 -3.86
CA GLN A 168 -25.92 -17.21 -2.91
C GLN A 168 -25.52 -16.12 -1.92
N TYR A 169 -26.52 -15.39 -1.42
CA TYR A 169 -26.30 -14.50 -0.30
C TYR A 169 -25.94 -15.33 0.95
N VAL A 170 -24.80 -15.00 1.55
CA VAL A 170 -24.37 -15.56 2.83
C VAL A 170 -24.37 -14.42 3.84
N PRO A 171 -25.22 -14.46 4.88
CA PRO A 171 -25.23 -13.41 5.89
C PRO A 171 -23.93 -13.39 6.67
N THR A 172 -23.47 -12.19 7.06
CA THR A 172 -22.29 -12.01 7.90
C THR A 172 -22.50 -12.63 9.29
N THR A 173 -21.40 -13.04 9.91
CA THR A 173 -21.38 -13.50 11.31
C THR A 173 -21.47 -12.32 12.28
N GLU A 174 -20.94 -11.16 11.89
CA GLU A 174 -21.06 -9.91 12.63
C GLU A 174 -22.48 -9.35 12.46
N LYS A 175 -23.27 -9.48 13.52
CA LYS A 175 -24.68 -9.08 13.55
C LYS A 175 -24.94 -8.16 14.73
N VAL A 176 -25.78 -7.16 14.50
CA VAL A 176 -26.28 -6.30 15.56
C VAL A 176 -27.06 -7.12 16.60
N ASN A 177 -26.98 -6.70 17.85
CA ASN A 177 -27.71 -7.28 18.97
C ASN A 177 -27.98 -6.20 20.04
N ALA A 178 -28.58 -6.59 21.16
CA ALA A 178 -28.92 -5.64 22.23
C ALA A 178 -27.71 -4.91 22.82
N LYS A 179 -26.51 -5.53 22.80
CA LYS A 179 -25.26 -4.92 23.26
C LYS A 179 -24.60 -4.06 22.17
N TYR A 180 -24.66 -4.50 20.91
CA TYR A 180 -24.09 -3.83 19.74
C TYR A 180 -25.20 -3.51 18.72
N PRO A 181 -26.02 -2.47 18.93
CA PRO A 181 -27.21 -2.24 18.13
C PRO A 181 -26.96 -1.52 16.80
N LEU A 182 -25.77 -0.94 16.60
CA LEU A 182 -25.41 -0.14 15.41
C LEU A 182 -24.35 -0.85 14.57
N ILE A 183 -24.29 -0.49 13.28
CA ILE A 183 -23.25 -0.92 12.35
C ILE A 183 -22.21 0.19 12.24
N LEU A 184 -20.93 -0.16 12.38
CA LEU A 184 -19.82 0.75 12.12
C LEU A 184 -19.31 0.57 10.69
N THR A 185 -19.05 1.67 10.00
CA THR A 185 -18.40 1.67 8.69
C THR A 185 -17.25 2.67 8.71
N THR A 186 -16.09 2.27 8.19
CA THR A 186 -14.94 3.16 7.99
C THR A 186 -14.90 3.65 6.55
N GLY A 187 -14.43 4.88 6.36
CA GLY A 187 -14.46 5.56 5.07
C GLY A 187 -13.16 6.28 4.76
N ARG A 188 -13.22 7.11 3.72
CA ARG A 188 -12.13 7.99 3.31
C ARG A 188 -12.66 9.38 3.05
N ILE A 189 -11.80 10.35 3.24
CA ILE A 189 -12.03 11.75 2.91
C ILE A 189 -11.07 12.19 1.82
N LEU A 190 -11.40 13.30 1.14
CA LEU A 190 -10.61 13.77 0.00
C LEU A 190 -9.25 14.35 0.42
N SER A 191 -9.20 15.10 1.52
CA SER A 191 -8.02 15.89 1.91
C SER A 191 -6.92 15.08 2.60
N GLN A 192 -7.26 13.97 3.25
CA GLN A 192 -6.33 13.09 3.96
C GLN A 192 -6.25 11.71 3.31
N TYR A 193 -5.04 11.17 3.17
CA TYR A 193 -4.83 9.88 2.52
C TYR A 193 -4.55 8.78 3.54
N ASN A 194 -5.43 7.77 3.60
CA ASN A 194 -5.34 6.61 4.49
C ASN A 194 -4.92 7.02 5.93
N VAL A 195 -3.75 6.55 6.40
CA VAL A 195 -3.21 6.83 7.75
C VAL A 195 -2.73 8.28 7.93
N GLY A 196 -2.62 9.07 6.85
CA GLY A 196 -2.26 10.48 6.92
C GLY A 196 -0.79 10.76 7.24
N ALA A 197 0.09 9.75 7.21
CA ALA A 197 1.52 9.90 7.47
C ALA A 197 2.18 10.96 6.57
N GLN A 198 1.72 11.11 5.33
CA GLN A 198 2.19 12.18 4.44
C GLN A 198 1.30 13.42 4.52
N THR A 199 -0.03 13.27 4.43
CA THR A 199 -0.97 14.39 4.24
C THR A 199 -1.23 15.21 5.50
N ARG A 200 -1.14 14.63 6.72
CA ARG A 200 -1.26 15.39 7.98
C ARG A 200 -0.06 16.33 8.22
N ARG A 201 1.02 16.18 7.46
CA ARG A 201 2.21 17.05 7.50
C ARG A 201 2.14 18.18 6.46
N THR A 202 1.01 18.34 5.79
CA THR A 202 0.76 19.44 4.85
C THR A 202 -0.34 20.36 5.38
N HIS A 203 -0.67 21.40 4.61
CA HIS A 203 -1.75 22.33 4.96
C HIS A 203 -3.15 21.72 4.77
N ASN A 204 -3.25 20.46 4.32
CA ASN A 204 -4.53 19.77 4.12
C ASN A 204 -5.32 19.58 5.42
N VAL A 205 -4.64 19.64 6.57
CA VAL A 205 -5.26 19.58 7.90
C VAL A 205 -6.37 20.61 8.07
N VAL A 206 -6.32 21.75 7.36
CA VAL A 206 -7.36 22.80 7.44
C VAL A 206 -8.75 22.28 7.10
N TRP A 207 -8.87 21.33 6.17
CA TRP A 207 -10.18 20.79 5.75
C TRP A 207 -10.66 19.63 6.62
N HIS A 208 -9.76 18.93 7.30
CA HIS A 208 -10.09 17.80 8.17
C HIS A 208 -8.98 17.62 9.20
N GLN A 209 -9.19 18.25 10.37
CA GLN A 209 -8.23 18.27 11.46
C GLN A 209 -8.34 17.00 12.32
N GLU A 210 -9.55 16.48 12.45
CA GLU A 210 -9.91 15.38 13.34
C GLU A 210 -10.90 14.44 12.63
N ASP A 211 -10.77 13.15 12.90
CA ASP A 211 -11.73 12.15 12.43
C ASP A 211 -12.97 12.18 13.32
N VAL A 212 -14.15 12.18 12.70
CA VAL A 212 -15.44 12.33 13.40
C VAL A 212 -16.32 11.11 13.16
N ILE A 213 -17.28 10.90 14.05
CA ILE A 213 -18.33 9.89 13.87
C ILE A 213 -19.55 10.54 13.27
N GLU A 214 -19.90 10.11 12.06
CA GLU A 214 -21.15 10.47 11.42
C GLU A 214 -22.25 9.51 11.90
N ILE A 215 -23.14 10.02 12.76
CA ILE A 215 -24.27 9.27 13.31
C ILE A 215 -25.60 9.90 12.86
N HIS A 216 -26.60 9.06 12.56
CA HIS A 216 -27.92 9.54 12.18
C HIS A 216 -28.60 10.27 13.36
N PRO A 217 -29.31 11.40 13.13
CA PRO A 217 -29.89 12.20 14.22
C PRO A 217 -30.80 11.43 15.18
N HIS A 218 -31.59 10.48 14.66
CA HIS A 218 -32.45 9.63 15.49
C HIS A 218 -31.64 8.74 16.46
N ASP A 219 -30.57 8.12 15.98
CA ASP A 219 -29.73 7.25 16.83
C ASP A 219 -28.93 8.05 17.86
N ALA A 220 -28.56 9.30 17.51
CA ALA A 220 -27.92 10.25 18.40
C ALA A 220 -28.88 10.72 19.52
N GLU A 221 -30.13 11.06 19.18
CA GLU A 221 -31.16 11.49 20.13
C GLU A 221 -31.47 10.40 21.17
N GLU A 222 -31.64 9.15 20.73
CA GLU A 222 -31.85 8.00 21.64
C GLU A 222 -30.71 7.81 22.66
N ARG A 223 -29.51 8.31 22.35
CA ARG A 223 -28.30 8.20 23.17
C ARG A 223 -27.91 9.51 23.85
N GLY A 224 -28.66 10.59 23.63
CA GLY A 224 -28.37 11.91 24.19
C GLY A 224 -27.08 12.55 23.66
N ILE A 225 -26.66 12.22 22.43
CA ILE A 225 -25.45 12.74 21.78
C ILE A 225 -25.78 14.02 21.00
N GLN A 226 -24.97 15.06 21.18
CA GLN A 226 -25.02 16.30 20.42
C GLN A 226 -23.77 16.48 19.55
N GLU A 227 -23.85 17.40 18.58
CA GLU A 227 -22.72 17.76 17.75
C GLU A 227 -21.57 18.34 18.61
N GLY A 228 -20.37 17.80 18.44
CA GLY A 228 -19.18 18.18 19.21
C GLY A 228 -18.97 17.39 20.51
N ASP A 229 -19.89 16.48 20.88
CA ASP A 229 -19.70 15.61 22.03
C ASP A 229 -18.60 14.57 21.79
N TRP A 230 -17.88 14.26 22.87
CA TRP A 230 -16.95 13.13 22.90
C TRP A 230 -17.72 11.83 23.14
N VAL A 231 -17.51 10.85 22.27
CA VAL A 231 -18.17 9.55 22.34
C VAL A 231 -17.15 8.41 22.34
N GLY A 232 -17.49 7.30 22.97
CA GLY A 232 -16.71 6.06 22.93
C GLY A 232 -17.39 5.01 22.07
N ILE A 233 -16.61 4.27 21.28
CA ILE A 233 -17.05 3.08 20.56
C ILE A 233 -16.63 1.87 21.38
N THR A 234 -17.59 1.00 21.71
CA THR A 234 -17.42 -0.16 22.60
C THR A 234 -17.80 -1.45 21.94
#